data_AF-A0A366W9W4-F1
#
_entry.id   AF-A0A366W9W4-F1
#
_cell.length_a   1.000
_cell.length_b   1.000
_cell.length_c   1.000
_cell.angle_alpha   90.00
_cell.angle_beta   90.00
_cell.angle_gamma   90.00
#
_symmetry.space_group_name_H-M   'P 1'
#
loop_
_entity.id
_entity.type
_entity.pdbx_description
1 polymer ?
#
loop_
_entity_poly.entity_id
_entity_poly.type
_entity_poly.pdbx_seq_one_letter_code
_entity_poly.pdbx_strand_id
1 'polypeptide(L)'
;MKRKMAVAAASVGILIIGIMAMLDLISNPSADFSYPTNDGELIMTYRCNVLDTAEATDANARAAHAFFEPAVNEISRQQAIAMITSMDTNRASSAIVPELEQTNLSADALRKVAADEMQNRFDCKYKGSALHETN
;
A
#
# COMPACT_ATOMS: atom_id res chain seq x y z
N MET A 1 23.30 -33.66 -8.07
CA MET A 1 21.99 -32.97 -8.18
C MET A 1 21.05 -33.48 -7.09
N LYS A 2 20.81 -32.72 -6.02
CA LYS A 2 19.65 -32.92 -5.12
C LYS A 2 19.12 -31.55 -4.72
N ARG A 3 17.79 -31.42 -4.83
CA ARG A 3 17.04 -30.17 -4.91
C ARG A 3 16.92 -29.48 -3.55
N LYS A 4 16.85 -28.15 -3.65
CA LYS A 4 16.58 -27.14 -2.65
C LYS A 4 15.29 -27.43 -1.88
N MET A 5 15.26 -27.16 -0.58
CA MET A 5 14.04 -26.77 0.12
C MET A 5 14.29 -25.39 0.71
N ALA A 6 13.73 -24.38 0.05
CA ALA A 6 13.67 -23.02 0.53
C ALA A 6 12.64 -22.95 1.65
N VAL A 7 13.01 -22.28 2.74
CA VAL A 7 12.14 -21.94 3.86
C VAL A 7 11.08 -20.98 3.35
N ALA A 8 9.83 -21.40 3.31
CA ALA A 8 8.69 -20.52 3.08
C ALA A 8 8.42 -19.78 4.40
N ALA A 9 8.81 -18.51 4.46
CA ALA A 9 8.40 -17.62 5.54
C ALA A 9 6.89 -17.38 5.40
N ALA A 10 6.12 -17.97 6.31
CA ALA A 10 4.69 -17.70 6.44
C ALA A 10 4.53 -16.38 7.21
N SER A 11 4.18 -15.30 6.51
CA SER A 11 3.79 -14.04 7.14
C SER A 11 2.40 -14.21 7.76
N VAL A 12 2.35 -14.17 9.10
CA VAL A 12 1.12 -14.19 9.89
C VAL A 12 0.53 -12.78 9.86
N GLY A 13 -0.54 -12.58 9.08
CA GLY A 13 -1.34 -11.35 9.13
C GLY A 13 -2.27 -11.38 10.35
N ILE A 14 -2.29 -10.30 11.13
CA ILE A 14 -3.16 -10.15 12.30
C ILE A 14 -4.53 -9.64 11.83
N LEU A 15 -5.58 -10.41 12.11
CA LEU A 15 -6.98 -10.09 11.79
C LEU A 15 -7.66 -9.50 13.03
N ILE A 16 -8.08 -8.24 13.00
CA ILE A 16 -8.89 -7.63 14.08
C ILE A 16 -10.33 -7.51 13.58
N ILE A 17 -11.22 -8.40 14.03
CA ILE A 17 -12.66 -8.36 13.71
C ILE A 17 -13.42 -7.67 14.85
N GLY A 18 -13.97 -6.48 14.60
CA GLY A 18 -14.95 -5.84 15.49
C GLY A 18 -16.36 -6.03 14.96
N ILE A 19 -17.19 -6.86 15.61
CA ILE A 19 -18.61 -7.05 15.25
C ILE A 19 -19.48 -6.15 16.14
N MET A 20 -20.09 -5.12 15.57
CA MET A 20 -21.28 -4.47 16.14
C MET A 20 -22.41 -4.54 15.12
N ALA A 21 -23.38 -5.40 15.38
CA ALA A 21 -24.58 -5.54 14.57
C ALA A 21 -25.71 -4.67 15.15
N MET A 22 -26.09 -3.61 14.43
CA MET A 22 -27.41 -2.98 14.56
C MET A 22 -27.87 -2.41 13.21
N LEU A 23 -28.97 -2.99 12.71
CA LEU A 23 -30.06 -2.44 11.90
C LEU A 23 -29.76 -1.51 10.69
N ASP A 24 -30.00 -2.07 9.50
CA ASP A 24 -30.50 -1.48 8.25
C ASP A 24 -30.47 0.06 8.10
N LEU A 25 -29.28 0.58 7.83
CA LEU A 25 -29.10 1.55 6.74
C LEU A 25 -28.26 0.82 5.68
N ILE A 26 -28.48 1.09 4.40
CA ILE A 26 -27.68 0.54 3.29
C ILE A 26 -26.25 1.11 3.35
N SER A 27 -25.48 0.71 4.35
CA SER A 27 -24.03 0.78 4.34
C SER A 27 -23.57 -0.60 3.89
N ASN A 28 -22.95 -0.69 2.72
CA ASN A 28 -22.12 -1.85 2.43
C ASN A 28 -21.16 -1.99 3.61
N PRO A 29 -21.23 -3.09 4.39
CA PRO A 29 -20.33 -3.27 5.51
C PRO A 29 -18.90 -3.21 4.98
N SER A 30 -18.02 -2.51 5.69
CA SER A 30 -16.61 -2.41 5.31
C SER A 30 -15.72 -2.83 6.47
N ALA A 31 -14.62 -3.51 6.18
CA ALA A 31 -13.63 -3.93 7.16
C ALA A 31 -12.24 -3.38 6.80
N ASP A 32 -11.45 -3.12 7.83
CA ASP A 32 -10.06 -2.67 7.69
C ASP A 32 -9.13 -3.89 7.75
N PHE A 33 -8.21 -3.97 6.78
CA PHE A 33 -7.21 -5.03 6.64
C PHE A 33 -5.82 -4.41 6.59
N SER A 34 -4.89 -4.98 7.34
CA SER A 34 -3.53 -4.47 7.46
C SER A 34 -2.54 -5.57 7.10
N TYR A 35 -1.65 -5.26 6.15
CA TYR A 35 -0.64 -6.20 5.66
C TYR A 35 0.75 -5.55 5.74
N PRO A 36 1.79 -6.29 6.14
CA PRO A 36 3.15 -5.80 6.09
C PRO A 36 3.59 -5.60 4.62
N THR A 37 4.40 -4.59 4.35
CA THR A 37 5.13 -4.45 3.08
C THR A 37 6.12 -5.59 2.92
N ASN A 38 6.57 -5.85 1.69
CA ASN A 38 7.50 -6.96 1.39
C ASN A 38 8.86 -6.82 2.09
N ASP A 39 9.28 -5.60 2.41
CA ASP A 39 10.49 -5.34 3.21
C ASP A 39 10.26 -5.49 4.73
N GLY A 40 9.00 -5.60 5.17
CA GLY A 40 8.60 -5.75 6.57
C GLY A 40 8.68 -4.46 7.39
N GLU A 41 9.03 -3.33 6.79
CA GLU A 41 9.26 -2.06 7.51
C GLU A 41 7.96 -1.32 7.84
N LEU A 42 6.94 -1.48 6.98
CA LEU A 42 5.67 -0.78 7.10
C LEU A 42 4.49 -1.76 7.14
N ILE A 43 3.39 -1.32 7.72
CA ILE A 43 2.07 -1.94 7.62
C ILE A 43 1.19 -1.04 6.77
N MET A 44 0.70 -1.55 5.64
CA MET A 44 -0.28 -0.87 4.79
C MET A 44 -1.70 -1.27 5.21
N THR A 45 -2.57 -0.29 5.41
CA THR A 45 -3.97 -0.53 5.80
C THR A 45 -4.93 -0.18 4.67
N TYR A 46 -5.94 -1.03 4.47
CA TYR A 46 -6.96 -0.93 3.43
C TYR A 46 -8.33 -1.07 4.05
N ARG A 47 -9.30 -0.29 3.57
CA ARG A 47 -10.73 -0.45 3.89
C ARG A 47 -11.43 -1.08 2.69
N CYS A 48 -11.92 -2.29 2.84
CA CYS A 48 -12.61 -3.01 1.77
C CYS A 48 -14.07 -3.27 2.13
N ASN A 49 -14.95 -3.28 1.15
CA ASN A 49 -16.31 -3.77 1.35
C ASN A 49 -16.29 -5.27 1.68
N VAL A 50 -17.12 -5.66 2.65
CA VAL A 50 -17.29 -7.05 3.08
C VAL A 50 -18.03 -7.79 1.97
N LEU A 51 -17.42 -8.88 1.50
CA LEU A 51 -17.98 -9.82 0.55
C LEU A 51 -18.78 -10.91 1.29
N ASP A 52 -19.28 -11.89 0.54
CA ASP A 52 -20.13 -12.98 1.07
C ASP A 52 -19.53 -13.72 2.27
N THR A 53 -18.19 -13.80 2.36
CA THR A 53 -17.48 -14.39 3.50
C THR A 53 -16.29 -13.55 3.95
N ALA A 54 -15.85 -13.79 5.19
CA ALA A 54 -14.65 -13.17 5.74
C ALA A 54 -13.40 -13.56 4.93
N GLU A 55 -13.30 -14.82 4.51
CA GLU A 55 -12.20 -15.34 3.70
C GLU A 55 -12.17 -14.70 2.32
N ALA A 56 -13.33 -14.51 1.69
CA ALA A 56 -13.43 -13.81 0.41
C ALA A 56 -12.98 -12.35 0.54
N THR A 57 -13.38 -11.69 1.63
CA THR A 57 -13.00 -10.30 1.90
C THR A 57 -11.48 -10.17 2.15
N ASP A 58 -10.89 -11.06 2.96
CA ASP A 58 -9.44 -11.08 3.19
C ASP A 58 -8.66 -11.39 1.91
N ALA A 59 -9.11 -12.37 1.11
CA ALA A 59 -8.47 -12.69 -0.17
C ALA A 59 -8.50 -11.49 -1.14
N ASN A 60 -9.61 -10.75 -1.17
CA ASN A 60 -9.74 -9.53 -1.97
C ASN A 60 -8.83 -8.41 -1.46
N ALA A 61 -8.77 -8.20 -0.14
CA ALA A 61 -7.89 -7.21 0.47
C ALA A 61 -6.39 -7.54 0.26
N ARG A 62 -6.00 -8.81 0.32
CA ARG A 62 -4.65 -9.28 -0.06
C ARG A 62 -4.34 -9.01 -1.53
N ALA A 63 -5.30 -9.22 -2.42
CA ALA A 63 -5.12 -8.93 -3.84
C ALA A 63 -4.95 -7.43 -4.10
N ALA A 64 -5.72 -6.59 -3.40
CA ALA A 64 -5.56 -5.13 -3.43
C ALA A 64 -4.17 -4.71 -2.93
N HIS A 65 -3.71 -5.30 -1.83
CA HIS A 65 -2.36 -5.06 -1.30
C HIS A 65 -1.27 -5.45 -2.29
N ALA A 66 -1.30 -6.68 -2.80
CA ALA A 66 -0.32 -7.19 -3.78
C ALA A 66 -0.31 -6.39 -5.09
N PHE A 67 -1.41 -5.72 -5.43
CA PHE A 67 -1.48 -4.80 -6.57
C PHE A 67 -0.87 -3.43 -6.26
N PHE A 68 -1.23 -2.84 -5.11
CA PHE A 68 -0.91 -1.44 -4.81
C PHE A 68 0.49 -1.23 -4.23
N GLU A 69 0.96 -2.14 -3.39
CA GLU A 69 2.26 -2.03 -2.71
C GLU A 69 3.44 -1.90 -3.70
N PRO A 70 3.57 -2.73 -4.76
CA PRO A 70 4.65 -2.57 -5.73
C PRO A 70 4.61 -1.21 -6.45
N ALA A 71 3.42 -0.68 -6.73
CA ALA A 71 3.27 0.62 -7.38
C ALA A 71 3.76 1.75 -6.46
N VAL A 72 3.40 1.73 -5.19
CA VAL A 72 3.87 2.71 -4.19
C VAL A 72 5.38 2.62 -4.01
N ASN A 73 5.94 1.41 -3.94
CA ASN A 73 7.38 1.20 -3.80
C ASN A 73 8.15 1.75 -5.01
N GLU A 74 7.68 1.50 -6.23
CA GLU A 74 8.33 2.03 -7.43
C GLU A 74 8.24 3.56 -7.50
N ILE A 75 7.09 4.15 -7.18
CA ILE A 75 6.93 5.62 -7.12
C ILE A 75 7.91 6.22 -6.10
N SER A 76 8.00 5.62 -4.91
CA SER A 76 8.89 6.09 -3.84
C SER A 76 10.36 5.96 -4.25
N ARG A 77 10.73 4.89 -4.94
CA ARG A 77 12.07 4.68 -5.49
C ARG A 77 12.43 5.77 -6.51
N GLN A 78 11.51 6.11 -7.41
CA GLN A 78 11.71 7.17 -8.41
C GLN A 78 11.86 8.55 -7.75
N GLN A 79 11.04 8.85 -6.73
CA GLN A 79 11.19 10.08 -5.94
C GLN A 79 12.55 10.15 -5.25
N ALA A 80 13.00 9.05 -4.63
CA ALA A 80 14.30 9.00 -3.98
C ALA A 80 15.46 9.24 -4.96
N ILE A 81 15.41 8.64 -6.15
CA ILE A 81 16.39 8.87 -7.23
C ILE A 81 16.40 10.34 -7.64
N ALA A 82 15.22 10.90 -7.93
CA ALA A 82 15.10 12.30 -8.31
C ALA A 82 15.62 13.26 -7.22
N MET A 83 15.40 12.93 -5.94
CA MET A 83 15.95 13.68 -4.81
C MET A 83 17.46 13.63 -4.78
N ILE A 84 18.06 12.44 -4.89
CA ILE A 84 19.52 12.25 -4.93
C ILE A 84 20.14 13.01 -6.10
N THR A 85 19.56 12.89 -7.31
CA THR A 85 20.04 13.61 -8.50
C THR A 85 19.94 15.13 -8.32
N SER A 86 18.90 15.62 -7.65
CA SER A 86 18.74 17.05 -7.40
C SER A 86 19.72 17.60 -6.36
N MET A 87 20.17 16.76 -5.43
CA MET A 87 21.16 17.10 -4.42
C MET A 87 22.62 16.95 -4.89
N ASP A 88 22.86 16.54 -6.14
CA ASP A 88 24.21 16.51 -6.70
C ASP A 88 24.84 17.91 -6.67
N THR A 89 26.05 17.98 -6.10
CA THR A 89 26.84 19.20 -5.86
C THR A 89 27.10 20.07 -7.10
N ASN A 90 26.86 19.54 -8.30
CA ASN A 90 27.08 20.25 -9.56
C ASN A 90 25.85 21.03 -10.06
N ARG A 91 24.74 21.08 -9.30
CA ARG A 91 23.49 21.72 -9.74
C ARG A 91 23.29 23.12 -9.16
N ALA A 92 22.71 24.01 -9.97
CA ALA A 92 22.33 25.34 -9.52
C ALA A 92 21.15 25.28 -8.53
N SER A 93 21.33 25.83 -7.33
CA SER A 93 20.36 25.76 -6.23
C SER A 93 18.96 26.29 -6.59
N SER A 94 18.86 27.27 -7.49
CA SER A 94 17.58 27.85 -7.92
C SER A 94 16.70 26.92 -8.77
N ALA A 95 17.27 25.89 -9.39
CA ALA A 95 16.51 24.91 -10.18
C ALA A 95 16.05 23.70 -9.35
N ILE A 96 16.63 23.49 -8.15
CA ILE A 96 16.38 22.30 -7.33
C ILE A 96 14.94 22.27 -6.79
N VAL A 97 14.47 23.38 -6.21
CA VAL A 97 13.15 23.42 -5.55
C VAL A 97 12.00 23.15 -6.55
N PRO A 98 11.91 23.85 -7.70
CA PRO A 98 10.82 23.60 -8.64
C PRO A 98 10.80 22.18 -9.21
N GLU A 99 11.97 21.57 -9.40
CA GLU A 99 12.07 20.20 -9.91
C GLU A 99 11.63 19.15 -8.88
N LEU A 100 11.97 19.36 -7.61
CA LEU A 100 11.50 18.49 -6.52
C LEU A 100 9.99 18.62 -6.32
N GLU A 101 9.45 19.84 -6.40
CA GLU A 101 8.01 20.07 -6.38
C GLU A 101 7.31 19.34 -7.54
N GLN A 102 7.83 19.48 -8.76
CA GLN A 102 7.29 18.78 -9.92
C GLN A 102 7.38 17.25 -9.77
N THR A 103 8.48 16.75 -9.21
CA THR A 103 8.66 15.33 -8.90
C THR A 103 7.60 14.84 -7.92
N ASN A 104 7.34 15.60 -6.86
CA ASN A 104 6.32 15.26 -5.86
C ASN A 104 4.91 15.28 -6.45
N LEU A 105 4.57 16.30 -7.24
CA LEU A 105 3.27 16.37 -7.93
C LEU A 105 3.07 15.18 -8.89
N SER A 106 4.10 14.81 -9.64
CA SER A 106 4.05 13.64 -10.53
C SER A 106 3.86 12.34 -9.75
N ALA A 107 4.58 12.17 -8.62
CA ALA A 107 4.46 11.00 -7.77
C ALA A 107 3.08 10.89 -7.10
N ASP A 108 2.52 12.00 -6.64
CA ASP A 108 1.16 12.04 -6.06
C ASP A 108 0.10 11.71 -7.12
N ALA A 109 0.27 12.21 -8.35
CA ALA A 109 -0.61 11.87 -9.47
C ALA A 109 -0.54 10.36 -9.79
N LEU A 110 0.65 9.77 -9.87
CA LEU A 110 0.82 8.33 -10.10
C LEU A 110 0.24 7.50 -8.96
N ARG A 111 0.44 7.93 -7.70
CA ARG A 111 -0.12 7.25 -6.53
C ARG A 111 -1.64 7.30 -6.54
N LYS A 112 -2.22 8.44 -6.94
CA LYS A 112 -3.66 8.59 -7.09
C LYS A 112 -4.20 7.67 -8.19
N VAL A 113 -3.55 7.59 -9.35
CA VAL A 113 -3.94 6.66 -10.42
C VAL A 113 -3.92 5.21 -9.93
N ALA A 114 -2.84 4.78 -9.28
CA ALA A 114 -2.74 3.43 -8.73
C ALA A 114 -3.82 3.15 -7.66
N ALA A 115 -4.15 4.15 -6.83
CA ALA A 115 -5.18 4.03 -5.81
C ALA A 115 -6.59 3.96 -6.41
N ASP A 116 -6.88 4.78 -7.42
CA ASP A 116 -8.16 4.78 -8.14
C ASP A 116 -8.34 3.46 -8.91
N GLU A 117 -7.29 2.94 -9.55
CA GLU A 117 -7.30 1.61 -10.20
C GLU A 117 -7.53 0.48 -9.21
N MET A 118 -6.82 0.49 -8.07
CA MET A 118 -7.03 -0.48 -7.01
C MET A 118 -8.47 -0.42 -6.48
N GLN A 119 -8.99 0.78 -6.23
CA GLN A 119 -10.36 0.96 -5.75
C GLN A 119 -11.39 0.45 -6.77
N ASN A 120 -11.22 0.76 -8.06
CA ASN A 120 -12.14 0.30 -9.10
C ASN A 120 -12.10 -1.23 -9.28
N ARG A 121 -10.94 -1.85 -9.07
CA ARG A 121 -10.74 -3.28 -9.29
C ARG A 121 -11.15 -4.15 -8.10
N PHE A 122 -10.88 -3.68 -6.89
CA PHE A 122 -11.04 -4.48 -5.66
C PHE A 122 -12.05 -3.89 -4.69
N ASP A 123 -12.62 -2.71 -4.97
CA ASP A 123 -13.52 -2.00 -4.05
C ASP A 123 -12.91 -1.80 -2.65
N CYS A 124 -11.58 -1.61 -2.65
CA CYS A 124 -10.75 -1.37 -1.49
C CYS A 124 -10.16 0.04 -1.56
N LYS A 125 -10.10 0.73 -0.42
CA LYS A 125 -9.50 2.07 -0.30
C LYS A 125 -8.27 2.01 0.59
N TYR A 126 -7.15 2.51 0.10
CA TYR A 126 -5.94 2.63 0.91
C TYR A 126 -6.14 3.69 2.00
N LYS A 127 -5.81 3.35 3.24
CA LYS A 127 -6.02 4.19 4.44
C LYS A 127 -4.74 4.84 4.96
N GLY A 128 -3.58 4.32 4.58
CA GLY A 128 -2.28 4.80 5.04
C GLY A 128 -1.33 3.65 5.39
N SER A 129 -0.08 4.02 5.66
CA SER A 129 0.97 3.13 6.14
C SER A 129 1.50 3.62 7.47
N ALA A 130 1.86 2.69 8.35
CA ALA A 130 2.53 2.95 9.63
C ALA A 130 3.78 2.08 9.75
N LEU A 131 4.72 2.47 10.61
CA LEU A 131 5.88 1.62 10.92
C LEU A 131 5.41 0.29 11.53
N HIS A 132 6.05 -0.80 11.15
CA HIS A 132 5.84 -2.10 11.77
C HIS A 132 6.54 -2.10 13.14
N GLU A 133 5.83 -1.69 14.19
CA GLU A 133 6.35 -1.74 15.57
C GLU A 133 6.54 -3.21 16.00
N THR A 134 7.77 -3.69 15.94
CA THR A 134 8.18 -4.95 16.55
C THR A 134 8.47 -4.68 18.02
N ASN A 135 7.54 -5.03 18.90
CA ASN A 135 7.78 -5.10 20.35
C ASN A 135 8.64 -6.31 20.71
#